data_AF-A0A3D6EWJ1-F1
#
_entry.id   AF-A0A3D6EWJ1-F1
#
_cell.length_a   1.000
_cell.length_b   1.000
_cell.length_c   1.000
_cell.angle_alpha   90.00
_cell.angle_beta   90.00
_cell.angle_gamma   90.00
#
_symmetry.space_group_name_H-M   'P 1'
#
loop_
_entity.id
_entity.type
_entity.pdbx_description
1 polymer ?
#
loop_
_entity_poly.entity_id
_entity_poly.type
_entity_poly.pdbx_seq_one_letter_code
_entity_poly.pdbx_strand_id
1 'polypeptide(L)'
;MKTKVALLCLALIFSGMQVFAQLSKAEKKEWKKKAKEYAKNPSNLKTFTEAKQTADNDNSSLKGQVSTLNSQISQKNTRIAELEDQLSRMRGDLTSAKAELEQLKAAPPANSMDFSKGVVFKVQIGAFKNKDLSKYFENNPNFGGEATDKGEQKFTIGIFRDYWEA
;
A
#
# COMPACT_ATOMS: atom_id res chain seq x y z
N MET A 1 -9.09 8.17 -73.16
CA MET A 1 -9.26 7.79 -71.73
C MET A 1 -8.91 6.33 -71.46
N LYS A 2 -9.29 5.37 -72.32
CA LYS A 2 -9.01 3.93 -72.15
C LYS A 2 -7.51 3.58 -72.00
N THR A 3 -6.63 4.23 -72.76
CA THR A 3 -5.17 4.03 -72.69
C THR A 3 -4.53 4.54 -71.41
N LYS A 4 -5.03 5.66 -70.85
CA LYS A 4 -4.55 6.19 -69.58
C LYS A 4 -4.99 5.35 -68.38
N VAL A 5 -6.18 4.76 -68.44
CA VAL A 5 -6.67 3.81 -67.44
C VAL A 5 -5.88 2.50 -67.48
N ALA A 6 -5.56 2.00 -68.68
CA ALA A 6 -4.71 0.81 -68.83
C ALA A 6 -3.29 1.02 -68.28
N LEU A 7 -2.68 2.19 -68.53
CA LEU A 7 -1.38 2.57 -67.95
C LEU A 7 -1.42 2.71 -66.42
N LEU A 8 -2.51 3.26 -65.87
CA LEU A 8 -2.72 3.37 -64.43
C LEU A 8 -2.87 1.99 -63.77
N CYS A 9 -3.63 1.08 -64.39
CA CYS A 9 -3.78 -0.29 -63.92
C CYS A 9 -2.47 -1.08 -64.01
N LEU A 10 -1.67 -0.89 -65.06
CA LEU A 10 -0.38 -1.56 -65.20
C LEU A 10 0.66 -1.06 -64.17
N ALA A 11 0.63 0.24 -63.83
CA ALA A 11 1.44 0.82 -62.77
C ALA A 11 1.05 0.31 -61.37
N LEU A 12 -0.25 0.10 -61.12
CA LEU A 12 -0.78 -0.45 -59.87
C LEU A 12 -0.40 -1.93 -59.64
N ILE A 13 -0.27 -2.71 -60.72
CA ILE A 13 0.17 -4.12 -60.65
C ILE A 13 1.67 -4.20 -60.30
N PHE A 14 2.50 -3.27 -60.79
CA PHE A 14 3.93 -3.25 -60.52
C PHE A 14 4.26 -2.80 -59.09
N SER A 15 3.43 -1.94 -58.47
CA SER A 15 3.56 -1.54 -57.07
C SER A 15 3.21 -2.63 -56.05
N GLY A 16 2.58 -3.73 -56.48
CA GLY A 16 2.20 -4.85 -55.61
C GLY A 16 3.25 -5.97 -55.52
N MET A 17 4.30 -5.95 -56.34
CA MET A 17 5.36 -6.95 -56.26
C MET A 17 6.29 -6.58 -55.12
N GLN A 18 6.04 -7.16 -53.94
CA GLN A 18 7.01 -7.13 -52.85
C GLN A 18 8.33 -7.66 -53.40
N VAL A 19 9.33 -6.78 -53.42
CA VAL A 19 10.70 -7.13 -53.78
C VAL A 19 11.18 -8.14 -52.75
N PHE A 20 11.02 -9.43 -53.05
CA PHE A 20 11.79 -10.48 -52.39
C PHE A 20 13.25 -10.10 -52.60
N ALA A 21 13.95 -9.82 -51.51
CA ALA A 21 15.36 -9.41 -51.54
C ALA A 21 16.17 -10.44 -52.33
N GLN A 22 16.44 -10.12 -53.60
CA GLN A 22 17.18 -10.98 -54.51
C GLN A 22 18.66 -10.84 -54.17
N LEU A 23 19.26 -11.91 -53.64
CA LEU A 23 20.70 -12.00 -53.35
C LEU A 23 21.51 -11.35 -54.47
N SER A 24 22.34 -10.38 -54.11
CA SER A 24 23.23 -9.68 -55.03
C SER A 24 24.17 -10.66 -55.72
N LYS A 25 24.72 -10.29 -56.89
CA LYS A 25 25.67 -11.17 -57.62
C LYS A 25 26.89 -11.54 -56.75
N ALA A 26 27.33 -10.64 -55.88
CA ALA A 26 28.41 -10.88 -54.94
C ALA A 26 28.02 -11.94 -53.90
N GLU A 27 26.87 -11.78 -53.24
CA GLU A 27 26.38 -12.74 -52.26
C GLU A 27 26.12 -14.12 -52.88
N LYS A 28 25.53 -14.18 -54.09
CA LYS A 28 25.35 -15.47 -54.81
C LYS A 28 26.69 -16.18 -55.02
N LYS A 29 27.76 -15.45 -55.33
CA LYS A 29 29.10 -16.03 -55.53
C LYS A 29 29.67 -16.55 -54.21
N GLU A 30 29.48 -15.83 -53.10
CA GLU A 30 29.91 -16.28 -51.77
C GLU A 30 29.14 -17.50 -51.27
N TRP A 31 27.81 -17.50 -51.38
CA TRP A 31 26.98 -18.65 -51.02
C TRP A 31 27.32 -19.88 -51.87
N LYS A 32 27.63 -19.71 -53.15
CA LYS A 32 28.10 -20.81 -54.01
C LYS A 32 29.45 -21.37 -53.57
N LYS A 33 30.37 -20.53 -53.09
CA LYS A 33 31.65 -20.99 -52.50
C LYS A 33 31.41 -21.76 -51.21
N LYS A 34 30.64 -21.20 -50.27
CA LYS A 34 30.27 -21.86 -49.00
C LYS A 34 29.59 -23.21 -49.24
N ALA A 35 28.65 -23.29 -50.19
CA ALA A 35 27.98 -24.53 -50.53
C ALA A 35 28.95 -25.61 -51.03
N LYS A 36 29.92 -25.24 -51.88
CA LYS A 36 30.98 -26.16 -52.33
C LYS A 36 31.89 -26.61 -51.19
N GLU A 37 32.18 -25.72 -50.24
CA GLU A 37 33.03 -26.03 -49.09
C GLU A 37 32.36 -27.02 -48.13
N TYR A 38 31.08 -26.82 -47.81
CA TYR A 38 30.30 -27.78 -47.03
C TYR A 38 30.08 -29.11 -47.75
N ALA A 39 29.91 -29.10 -49.08
CA ALA A 39 29.82 -30.33 -49.86
C ALA A 39 31.12 -31.17 -49.81
N LYS A 40 32.29 -30.51 -49.71
CA LYS A 40 33.58 -31.18 -49.55
C LYS A 40 33.82 -31.68 -48.13
N ASN A 41 33.22 -31.04 -47.12
CA ASN A 41 33.40 -31.37 -45.70
C ASN A 41 32.04 -31.55 -44.99
N PRO A 42 31.37 -32.71 -45.15
CA PRO A 42 30.05 -32.97 -44.56
C PRO A 42 30.01 -32.89 -43.02
N SER A 43 31.13 -33.21 -42.35
CA SER A 43 31.25 -33.13 -40.89
C SER A 43 31.02 -31.71 -40.37
N ASN A 44 31.60 -30.70 -41.04
CA ASN A 44 31.47 -29.30 -40.63
C ASN A 44 30.01 -28.81 -40.77
N LEU A 45 29.28 -29.30 -41.77
CA LEU A 45 27.86 -28.97 -41.95
C LEU A 45 27.02 -29.56 -40.82
N LYS A 46 27.30 -30.81 -40.41
CA LYS A 46 26.63 -31.44 -39.27
C LYS A 46 26.89 -30.65 -37.99
N THR A 47 28.14 -30.35 -37.65
CA THR A 47 28.49 -29.56 -36.46
C THR A 47 27.83 -28.18 -36.47
N PHE A 48 27.81 -27.50 -37.62
CA PHE A 48 27.15 -26.19 -37.74
C PHE A 48 25.64 -26.30 -37.51
N THR A 49 24.99 -27.33 -38.05
CA THR A 49 23.54 -27.55 -37.88
C THR A 49 23.20 -27.87 -36.43
N GLU A 50 23.98 -28.73 -35.78
CA GLU A 50 23.81 -29.07 -34.36
C GLU A 50 24.02 -27.83 -33.47
N ALA A 51 25.08 -27.05 -33.72
CA ALA A 51 25.33 -25.81 -32.99
C ALA A 51 24.21 -24.78 -33.19
N LYS A 52 23.69 -24.65 -34.41
CA LYS A 52 22.55 -23.77 -34.72
C LYS A 52 21.28 -24.23 -33.99
N GLN A 53 21.02 -25.54 -33.95
CA GLN A 53 19.88 -26.08 -33.21
C GLN A 53 20.00 -25.79 -31.71
N THR A 54 21.19 -25.97 -31.13
CA THR A 54 21.45 -25.61 -29.72
C THR A 54 21.24 -24.11 -29.48
N ALA A 55 21.79 -23.25 -30.34
CA ALA A 55 21.60 -21.81 -30.23
C ALA A 55 20.12 -21.39 -30.38
N ASP A 56 19.36 -22.03 -31.26
CA ASP A 56 17.92 -21.78 -31.43
C ASP A 56 17.14 -22.19 -30.17
N ASN A 57 17.52 -23.31 -29.54
CA ASN A 57 16.92 -23.77 -28.28
C ASN A 57 17.25 -22.79 -27.13
N ASP A 58 18.51 -22.38 -27.00
CA ASP A 58 18.97 -21.44 -25.97
C ASP A 58 18.30 -20.08 -26.13
N ASN A 59 18.19 -19.57 -27.37
CA ASN A 59 17.49 -18.32 -27.65
C ASN A 59 16.00 -18.40 -27.29
N SER A 60 15.36 -19.56 -27.51
CA SER A 60 13.97 -19.79 -27.11
C SER A 60 13.82 -19.81 -25.58
N SER A 61 14.75 -20.46 -24.88
CA SER A 61 14.80 -20.48 -23.41
C SER A 61 15.01 -19.09 -22.83
N LEU A 62 15.99 -18.34 -23.33
CA LEU A 62 16.29 -16.98 -22.89
C LEU A 62 15.11 -16.03 -23.13
N LYS A 63 14.41 -16.15 -24.26
CA LYS A 63 13.16 -15.39 -24.50
C LYS A 63 12.09 -15.70 -23.45
N GLY A 64 11.93 -16.97 -23.08
CA GLY A 64 11.01 -17.37 -22.01
C GLY A 64 11.40 -16.78 -20.65
N GLN A 65 12.69 -16.78 -20.31
CA GLN A 65 13.21 -16.17 -19.08
C GLN A 65 12.98 -14.66 -19.06
N VAL A 66 13.27 -13.96 -20.17
CA VAL A 66 13.03 -12.51 -20.30
C VAL A 66 11.54 -12.18 -20.14
N SER A 67 10.65 -12.95 -20.77
CA SER A 67 9.20 -12.78 -20.59
C SER A 67 8.77 -12.97 -19.14
N THR A 68 9.36 -13.94 -18.44
CA THR A 68 9.06 -14.22 -17.04
C THR A 68 9.55 -13.10 -16.12
N LEU A 69 10.78 -12.64 -16.31
CA LEU A 69 11.36 -11.51 -15.57
C LEU A 69 10.56 -10.22 -15.79
N ASN A 70 10.14 -9.94 -17.02
CA ASN A 70 9.29 -8.78 -17.31
C ASN A 70 7.95 -8.83 -16.57
N SER A 71 7.32 -10.01 -16.51
CA SER A 71 6.09 -10.20 -15.72
C SER A 71 6.34 -9.95 -14.23
N GLN A 72 7.43 -10.48 -13.66
CA GLN A 72 7.80 -10.26 -12.27
C GLN A 72 8.10 -8.79 -11.96
N ILE A 73 8.78 -8.07 -12.86
CA ILE A 73 9.05 -6.63 -12.73
C ILE A 73 7.73 -5.86 -12.72
N SER A 74 6.80 -6.18 -13.64
CA SER A 74 5.48 -5.54 -13.68
C SER A 74 4.72 -5.75 -12.36
N GLN A 75 4.71 -6.98 -11.83
CA GLN A 75 4.06 -7.28 -10.55
C GLN A 75 4.69 -6.51 -9.38
N LYS A 76 6.03 -6.45 -9.32
CA LYS A 76 6.75 -5.69 -8.30
C LYS A 76 6.44 -4.19 -8.38
N ASN A 77 6.36 -3.62 -9.59
CA ASN A 77 6.01 -2.21 -9.78
C ASN A 77 4.59 -1.91 -9.28
N THR A 78 3.61 -2.77 -9.57
CA THR A 78 2.26 -2.64 -9.02
C THR A 78 2.26 -2.67 -7.49
N ARG A 79 3.04 -3.58 -6.90
CA ARG A 79 3.14 -3.69 -5.44
C ARG A 79 3.81 -2.48 -4.80
N ILE A 80 4.81 -1.90 -5.45
CA ILE A 80 5.46 -0.66 -4.99
C ILE A 80 4.44 0.48 -4.96
N ALA A 81 3.69 0.68 -6.05
CA ALA A 81 2.66 1.72 -6.10
C ALA A 81 1.61 1.56 -4.98
N GLU A 82 1.16 0.34 -4.71
CA GLU A 82 0.21 0.07 -3.64
C GLU A 82 0.78 0.41 -2.25
N LEU A 83 2.05 0.08 -1.99
CA LEU A 83 2.72 0.39 -0.73
C LEU A 83 2.96 1.89 -0.56
N GLU A 84 3.26 2.61 -1.64
CA GLU A 84 3.40 4.07 -1.63
C GLU A 84 2.06 4.75 -1.29
N ASP A 85 0.95 4.28 -1.86
CA ASP A 85 -0.40 4.76 -1.52
C ASP A 85 -0.75 4.50 -0.05
N GLN A 86 -0.44 3.30 0.47
CA GLN A 86 -0.66 2.96 1.87
C GLN A 86 0.16 3.85 2.81
N LEU A 87 1.43 4.12 2.49
CA LEU A 87 2.28 5.02 3.26
C LEU A 87 1.75 6.46 3.26
N SER A 88 1.24 6.94 2.13
CA SER A 88 0.62 8.25 2.02
C SER A 88 -0.60 8.37 2.94
N ARG A 89 -1.49 7.37 2.91
CA ARG A 89 -2.68 7.31 3.80
C ARG A 89 -2.31 7.30 5.27
N MET A 90 -1.40 6.42 5.67
CA MET A 90 -0.95 6.34 7.07
C MET A 90 -0.31 7.64 7.57
N ARG A 91 0.43 8.35 6.72
CA ARG A 91 0.97 9.68 7.05
C ARG A 91 -0.13 10.71 7.26
N GLY A 92 -1.18 10.66 6.43
CA GLY A 92 -2.38 11.48 6.60
C GLY A 92 -3.07 11.20 7.94
N ASP A 93 -3.36 9.93 8.22
CA ASP A 93 -4.01 9.51 9.47
C ASP A 93 -3.21 9.90 10.71
N LEU A 94 -1.88 9.72 10.66
CA LEU A 94 -0.98 10.12 11.75
C LEU A 94 -0.97 11.63 11.97
N THR A 95 -1.07 12.42 10.90
CA THR A 95 -1.16 13.88 11.01
C THR A 95 -2.49 14.30 11.65
N SER A 96 -3.60 13.69 11.22
CA SER A 96 -4.92 13.94 11.79
C SER A 96 -4.99 13.55 13.26
N ALA A 97 -4.51 12.36 13.63
CA ALA A 97 -4.48 11.89 15.01
C ALA A 97 -3.61 12.78 15.92
N LYS A 98 -2.48 13.28 15.40
CA LYS A 98 -1.66 14.25 16.13
C LYS A 98 -2.41 15.56 16.36
N ALA A 99 -3.12 16.07 15.35
CA ALA A 99 -3.91 17.29 15.49
C ALA A 99 -5.03 17.13 16.52
N GLU A 100 -5.74 15.99 16.50
CA GLU A 100 -6.76 15.66 17.49
C GLU A 100 -6.18 15.57 18.91
N LEU A 101 -5.01 14.96 19.07
CA LEU A 101 -4.33 14.88 20.35
C LEU A 101 -3.94 16.26 20.88
N GLU A 102 -3.40 17.14 20.04
CA GLU A 102 -3.05 18.51 20.44
C GLU A 102 -4.30 19.33 20.78
N GLN A 103 -5.41 19.12 20.06
CA GLN A 103 -6.70 19.73 20.39
C GLN A 103 -7.22 19.27 21.77
N LEU A 104 -7.17 17.97 22.05
CA LEU A 104 -7.55 17.41 23.34
C LEU A 104 -6.66 17.90 24.49
N LYS A 105 -5.37 18.14 24.24
CA LYS A 105 -4.47 18.73 25.24
C LYS A 105 -4.78 20.21 25.49
N ALA A 106 -5.08 20.96 24.44
CA ALA A 106 -5.39 22.40 24.53
C ALA A 106 -6.76 22.65 25.20
N ALA A 107 -7.72 21.76 24.98
CA ALA A 107 -9.02 21.77 25.63
C ALA A 107 -9.34 20.37 26.17
N PRO A 108 -8.77 20.00 27.33
CA PRO A 108 -9.11 18.74 27.98
C PRO A 108 -10.62 18.68 28.15
N PRO A 109 -11.28 17.56 27.80
CA PRO A 109 -12.69 17.40 28.08
C PRO A 109 -12.90 17.66 29.57
N ALA A 110 -13.86 18.53 29.90
CA ALA A 110 -14.15 18.89 31.28
C ALA A 110 -14.43 17.60 32.05
N ASN A 111 -13.57 17.28 33.03
CA ASN A 111 -13.80 16.14 33.89
C ASN A 111 -14.99 16.49 34.80
N SER A 112 -16.18 16.03 34.44
CA SER A 112 -17.41 16.25 35.20
C SER A 112 -17.30 15.75 36.65
N MET A 113 -16.38 14.81 36.91
CA MET A 113 -16.11 14.23 38.23
C MET A 113 -14.98 14.94 39.03
N ASP A 114 -14.42 16.08 38.57
CA ASP A 114 -13.43 16.84 39.35
C ASP A 114 -14.07 17.68 40.48
N PHE A 115 -14.60 17.04 41.52
CA PHE A 115 -15.29 17.70 42.64
C PHE A 115 -14.40 18.61 43.52
N SER A 116 -13.11 18.78 43.18
CA SER A 116 -12.19 19.67 43.91
C SER A 116 -12.44 21.16 43.67
N LYS A 117 -13.22 21.51 42.64
CA LYS A 117 -13.52 22.88 42.23
C LYS A 117 -15.02 23.12 42.11
N GLY A 118 -15.45 24.32 42.49
CA GLY A 118 -16.84 24.77 42.36
C GLY A 118 -17.76 24.34 43.50
N VAL A 119 -19.07 24.54 43.31
CA VAL A 119 -20.10 24.09 44.25
C VAL A 119 -20.36 22.61 44.04
N VAL A 120 -20.49 21.86 45.13
CA VAL A 120 -20.83 20.44 45.13
C VAL A 120 -21.94 20.16 46.14
N PHE A 121 -22.80 19.22 45.81
CA PHE A 121 -23.87 18.75 46.67
C PHE A 121 -23.48 17.38 47.24
N LYS A 122 -23.55 17.25 48.56
CA LYS A 122 -23.27 15.99 49.27
C LYS A 122 -24.53 15.56 50.01
N VAL A 123 -24.90 14.28 49.93
CA VAL A 123 -26.10 13.78 50.60
C VAL A 123 -25.72 13.36 52.02
N GLN A 124 -26.17 14.12 53.02
CA GLN A 124 -25.90 13.79 54.42
C GLN A 124 -26.82 12.64 54.88
N ILE A 125 -26.23 11.53 55.32
CA ILE A 125 -26.98 10.37 55.84
C ILE A 125 -27.12 10.38 57.37
N GLY A 126 -26.33 11.21 58.06
CA GLY A 126 -26.45 11.39 59.50
C GLY A 126 -25.33 12.22 60.12
N ALA A 127 -25.51 12.59 61.38
CA ALA A 127 -24.50 13.26 62.21
C ALA A 127 -24.47 12.59 63.58
N PHE A 128 -23.30 12.11 64.00
CA PHE A 128 -23.17 11.30 65.22
C PHE A 128 -21.97 11.74 66.06
N LYS A 129 -22.08 11.68 67.40
CA LYS A 129 -21.00 12.01 68.34
C LYS A 129 -20.11 10.82 68.70
N ASN A 130 -20.70 9.62 68.78
CA ASN A 130 -20.03 8.43 69.32
C ASN A 130 -19.87 7.32 68.27
N LYS A 131 -19.87 7.67 66.99
CA LYS A 131 -19.64 6.72 65.89
C LYS A 131 -18.51 7.24 65.04
N ASP A 132 -17.44 6.46 64.94
CA ASP A 132 -16.33 6.72 64.02
C ASP A 132 -16.46 5.78 62.82
N LEU A 133 -16.72 6.36 61.64
CA LEU A 133 -16.76 5.65 60.37
C LEU A 133 -15.61 6.07 59.45
N SER A 134 -14.60 6.76 59.99
CA SER A 134 -13.50 7.35 59.20
C SER A 134 -12.71 6.28 58.44
N LYS A 135 -12.61 5.07 58.99
CA LYS A 135 -12.01 3.89 58.33
C LYS A 135 -12.67 3.49 57.00
N TYR A 136 -13.89 3.95 56.73
CA TYR A 136 -14.61 3.66 55.49
C TYR A 136 -14.46 4.76 54.44
N PHE A 137 -13.86 5.91 54.77
CA PHE A 137 -13.70 7.03 53.85
C PHE A 137 -12.62 6.77 52.79
N GLU A 138 -11.55 6.09 53.15
CA GLU A 138 -10.41 5.86 52.24
C GLU A 138 -10.74 4.86 51.13
N ASN A 139 -11.64 3.91 51.39
CA ASN A 139 -11.98 2.82 50.46
C ASN A 139 -13.27 3.06 49.65
N ASN A 140 -13.96 4.18 49.85
CA ASN A 140 -15.23 4.47 49.21
C ASN A 140 -15.22 5.90 48.65
N PRO A 141 -15.01 6.09 47.34
CA PRO A 141 -14.96 7.42 46.73
C PRO A 141 -16.24 8.25 46.95
N ASN A 142 -17.37 7.57 47.16
CA ASN A 142 -18.67 8.18 47.38
C ASN A 142 -19.09 8.18 48.85
N PHE A 143 -18.20 7.94 49.81
CA PHE A 143 -18.53 7.99 51.24
C PHE A 143 -17.48 8.77 52.01
N GLY A 144 -17.92 9.78 52.76
CA GLY A 144 -17.04 10.67 53.48
C GLY A 144 -17.67 11.20 54.76
N GLY A 145 -16.92 12.02 55.48
CA GLY A 145 -17.45 12.74 56.61
C GLY A 145 -16.61 13.93 57.02
N GLU A 146 -17.27 14.86 57.71
CA GLU A 146 -16.70 16.14 58.13
C GLU A 146 -17.00 16.36 59.62
N ALA A 147 -15.98 16.78 60.36
CA ALA A 147 -16.14 17.17 61.77
C ALA A 147 -16.85 18.52 61.86
N THR A 148 -17.73 18.67 62.85
CA THR A 148 -18.41 19.93 63.13
C THR A 148 -17.88 20.55 64.43
N ASP A 149 -18.00 21.87 64.56
CA ASP A 149 -17.57 22.65 65.73
C ASP A 149 -18.27 22.21 67.05
N LYS A 150 -19.35 21.43 66.94
CA LYS A 150 -20.15 20.92 68.07
C LYS A 150 -19.76 19.50 68.52
N GLY A 151 -18.68 18.95 67.98
CA GLY A 151 -18.18 17.61 68.31
C GLY A 151 -18.98 16.46 67.68
N GLU A 152 -19.80 16.75 66.67
CA GLU A 152 -20.50 15.75 65.85
C GLU A 152 -19.75 15.52 64.54
N GLN A 153 -19.70 14.28 64.07
CA GLN A 153 -19.19 13.92 62.75
C GLN A 153 -20.37 13.72 61.80
N LYS A 154 -20.43 14.55 60.75
CA LYS A 154 -21.39 14.40 59.65
C LYS A 154 -20.90 13.34 58.69
N PHE A 155 -21.77 12.44 58.27
CA PHE A 155 -21.50 11.44 57.25
C PHE A 155 -22.27 11.74 55.98
N THR A 156 -21.58 11.65 54.84
CA THR A 156 -22.12 11.95 53.52
C THR A 156 -21.94 10.78 52.57
N ILE A 157 -22.94 10.55 51.72
CA ILE A 157 -22.89 9.62 50.61
C ILE A 157 -23.07 10.38 49.29
N GLY A 158 -22.28 10.02 48.28
CA GLY A 158 -22.28 10.66 46.97
C GLY A 158 -21.79 12.11 46.99
N ILE A 159 -21.27 12.53 45.84
CA ILE A 159 -20.94 13.93 45.56
C ILE A 159 -21.49 14.23 44.17
N PHE A 160 -22.27 15.29 44.06
CA PHE A 160 -23.04 15.63 42.86
C PHE A 160 -22.77 17.08 42.44
N ARG A 161 -22.94 17.36 41.15
CA ARG A 161 -22.78 18.70 40.59
C ARG A 161 -24.05 19.52 40.65
N ASP A 162 -25.19 18.85 40.48
CA ASP A 162 -26.49 19.48 40.48
C ASP A 162 -27.34 18.96 41.62
N TYR A 163 -28.15 19.86 42.21
CA TYR A 163 -29.05 19.53 43.30
C TYR A 163 -30.06 18.43 42.92
N TRP A 164 -30.47 18.36 41.65
CA TRP A 164 -31.42 17.36 41.16
C TRP A 164 -30.82 15.95 40.99
N GLU A 165 -29.49 15.85 40.96
CA GLU A 165 -28.79 14.56 40.89
C GLU A 165 -28.50 13.99 42.29
N ALA A 166 -28.55 14.84 43.32
CA ALA A 166 -28.30 14.50 44.72
C ALA A 166 -29.54 13.87 45.39
#